data_AF-A0AAW4FKR1-F1
#
_entry.id   AF-A0AAW4FKR1-F1
#
_cell.length_a   1.000
_cell.length_b   1.000
_cell.length_c   1.000
_cell.angle_alpha   90.00
_cell.angle_beta   90.00
_cell.angle_gamma   90.00
#
_symmetry.space_group_name_H-M   'P 1'
#
loop_
_entity.id
_entity.type
_entity.pdbx_description
1 polymer ?
#
loop_
_entity_poly.entity_id
_entity_poly.type
_entity_poly.pdbx_seq_one_letter_code
_entity_poly.pdbx_strand_id
1 'polypeptide(L)' 'MTPSYLPAVTPPNSPDLHDDRIEECQTAIADAFRAFISHCEAAGWSDDDVAIALTEMADEHFRSIGFQRLKASS' A
#
# COMPACT_ATOMS: atom_id res chain seq x y z
N MET A 1 -26.35 -4.96 -2.24
CA MET A 1 -25.13 -4.35 -1.65
C MET A 1 -24.08 -5.44 -1.66
N THR A 2 -23.26 -5.50 -2.71
CA THR A 2 -22.18 -6.50 -2.81
C THR A 2 -21.08 -6.12 -1.82
N PRO A 3 -20.64 -7.03 -0.94
CA PRO A 3 -19.49 -6.76 -0.09
C PRO A 3 -18.29 -6.50 -1.00
N SER A 4 -17.68 -5.31 -0.89
CA SER A 4 -16.49 -4.95 -1.65
C SER A 4 -15.32 -5.70 -1.04
N TYR A 5 -15.09 -6.93 -1.52
CA TYR A 5 -13.94 -7.73 -1.11
C TYR A 5 -12.72 -7.23 -1.88
N LEU A 6 -11.64 -6.90 -1.16
CA LEU A 6 -10.39 -6.54 -1.80
C LEU A 6 -9.81 -7.75 -2.56
N PRO A 7 -9.29 -7.56 -3.78
CA PRO A 7 -8.48 -8.55 -4.47
C PRO A 7 -7.39 -9.15 -3.56
N ALA A 8 -7.10 -10.44 -3.75
CA ALA A 8 -6.05 -11.11 -3.00
C ALA A 8 -4.66 -10.55 -3.37
N VAL A 9 -3.83 -10.30 -2.35
CA VAL A 9 -2.44 -9.86 -2.52
C VAL A 9 -1.51 -11.04 -2.27
N THR A 10 -0.57 -11.27 -3.19
CA THR A 10 0.43 -12.33 -3.07
C THR A 10 1.77 -11.74 -2.60
N PRO A 11 2.58 -12.49 -1.82
CA PRO A 11 3.90 -12.03 -1.41
C PRO A 11 4.84 -11.89 -2.62
N PRO A 12 5.82 -10.97 -2.58
CA PRO A 12 6.84 -10.88 -3.62
C PRO A 12 7.64 -12.18 -3.71
N ASN A 13 8.05 -12.56 -4.92
CA ASN A 13 8.78 -13.80 -5.17
C ASN A 13 10.29 -13.62 -4.92
N SER A 14 10.79 -12.39 -5.09
CA SER A 14 12.20 -12.07 -4.94
C SER A 14 12.63 -11.86 -3.48
N PRO A 15 13.90 -12.21 -3.14
CA PRO A 15 14.45 -12.01 -1.80
C PRO A 15 14.64 -10.52 -1.46
N ASP A 16 14.73 -10.21 -0.15
CA ASP A 16 15.07 -8.86 0.33
C ASP A 16 16.32 -8.31 -0.38
N LEU A 17 16.24 -7.06 -0.87
CA LEU A 17 17.28 -6.31 -1.59
C LEU A 17 17.47 -6.60 -3.09
N HIS A 18 16.60 -7.41 -3.73
CA HIS A 18 16.61 -7.49 -5.20
C HIS A 18 16.13 -6.18 -5.83
N ASP A 19 16.81 -5.71 -6.87
CA ASP A 19 16.56 -4.40 -7.52
C ASP A 19 15.10 -4.27 -7.98
N ASP A 20 14.52 -5.34 -8.54
CA ASP A 20 13.14 -5.36 -9.07
C ASP A 20 12.06 -5.61 -8.01
N ARG A 21 12.44 -5.84 -6.75
CA ARG A 21 11.47 -6.29 -5.72
C ARG A 21 10.38 -5.27 -5.43
N ILE A 22 10.69 -3.98 -5.56
CA ILE A 22 9.69 -2.92 -5.38
C ILE A 22 8.65 -2.96 -6.50
N GLU A 23 9.06 -3.21 -7.74
CA GLU A 23 8.15 -3.35 -8.88
C GLU A 23 7.27 -4.60 -8.75
N GLU A 24 7.82 -5.70 -8.25
CA GLU A 24 7.04 -6.91 -7.91
C GLU A 24 5.98 -6.62 -6.84
N CYS A 25 6.37 -5.94 -5.76
CA CYS A 25 5.44 -5.53 -4.71
C CYS A 25 4.32 -4.63 -5.26
N GLN A 26 4.68 -3.64 -6.08
CA GLN A 26 3.71 -2.73 -6.72
C GLN A 26 2.73 -3.49 -7.61
N THR A 27 3.23 -4.44 -8.41
CA THR A 27 2.40 -5.29 -9.27
C THR A 27 1.45 -6.14 -8.43
N ALA A 28 1.94 -6.73 -7.34
CA ALA A 28 1.14 -7.61 -6.48
C ALA A 28 0.00 -6.88 -5.74
N ILE A 29 0.14 -5.58 -5.46
CA ILE A 29 -0.87 -4.78 -4.76
C ILE A 29 -1.77 -3.96 -5.69
N ALA A 30 -1.42 -3.82 -6.97
CA ALA A 30 -2.07 -2.86 -7.89
C ALA A 30 -3.59 -3.04 -7.99
N ASP A 31 -4.08 -4.27 -8.11
CA ASP A 31 -5.51 -4.53 -8.24
C ASP A 31 -6.26 -4.27 -6.92
N ALA A 32 -5.65 -4.64 -5.78
CA ALA A 32 -6.20 -4.34 -4.47
C ALA A 32 -6.27 -2.83 -4.22
N PHE A 33 -5.24 -2.10 -4.63
CA PHE A 33 -5.18 -0.64 -4.54
C PHE A 33 -6.28 0.03 -5.36
N ARG A 34 -6.48 -0.38 -6.62
CA ARG A 34 -7.56 0.14 -7.48
C ARG A 34 -8.94 -0.14 -6.89
N ALA A 35 -9.16 -1.35 -6.37
CA ALA A 35 -10.42 -1.72 -5.74
C ALA A 35 -10.71 -0.88 -4.49
N PHE A 36 -9.67 -0.53 -3.72
CA PHE A 36 -9.77 0.37 -2.58
C PHE A 36 -10.16 1.80 -3.01
N ILE A 37 -9.50 2.36 -4.03
CA ILE A 37 -9.85 3.68 -4.57
C ILE A 37 -11.32 3.70 -4.99
N SER A 38 -11.77 2.72 -5.79
CA SER A 38 -13.18 2.63 -6.20
C SER A 38 -14.15 2.51 -5.02
N HIS A 39 -13.72 1.87 -3.92
CA HIS A 39 -14.52 1.81 -2.71
C HIS A 39 -14.67 3.18 -2.05
N CYS A 40 -13.59 3.97 -1.98
CA CYS A 40 -13.61 5.33 -1.44
C CYS A 40 -14.43 6.28 -2.32
N GLU A 41 -14.28 6.21 -3.64
CA GLU A 41 -15.08 6.98 -4.60
C GLU A 41 -16.57 6.67 -4.45
N ALA A 42 -16.93 5.39 -4.30
CA ALA A 42 -18.32 4.97 -4.04
C ALA A 42 -18.87 5.49 -2.70
N ALA A 43 -17.99 5.83 -1.76
CA ALA A 43 -18.34 6.49 -0.50
C ALA A 43 -18.38 8.04 -0.62
N GLY A 44 -18.11 8.59 -1.81
CA GLY A 44 -18.20 10.02 -2.11
C GLY A 44 -16.89 10.80 -1.96
N TRP A 45 -15.76 10.11 -1.83
CA TRP A 45 -14.44 10.77 -1.81
C TRP A 45 -14.00 11.17 -3.22
N SER A 46 -13.23 12.23 -3.34
CA SER A 46 -12.53 12.54 -4.58
C SER A 46 -11.27 11.68 -4.72
N ASP A 47 -10.84 11.40 -5.95
CA ASP A 47 -9.58 10.68 -6.22
C ASP A 47 -8.38 11.38 -5.58
N ASP A 48 -8.33 12.72 -5.65
CA ASP A 48 -7.28 13.55 -5.04
C ASP A 48 -7.22 13.37 -3.51
N ASP A 49 -8.38 13.39 -2.83
CA ASP A 49 -8.42 13.21 -1.37
C ASP A 49 -7.93 11.81 -0.96
N VAL A 50 -8.29 10.78 -1.72
CA VAL A 50 -7.84 9.41 -1.48
C VAL A 50 -6.32 9.29 -1.70
N ALA A 51 -5.80 9.87 -2.77
CA ALA A 51 -4.37 9.83 -3.10
C ALA A 51 -3.52 10.57 -2.05
N ILE A 52 -3.96 11.75 -1.60
CA ILE A 52 -3.27 12.53 -0.56
C ILE A 52 -3.26 11.73 0.75
N ALA A 53 -4.42 11.25 1.21
CA ALA A 53 -4.52 10.53 2.47
C ALA A 53 -3.64 9.26 2.48
N LEU A 54 -3.65 8.47 1.41
CA LEU A 54 -2.84 7.25 1.30
C LEU A 54 -1.34 7.56 1.30
N THR A 55 -0.92 8.66 0.65
CA THR A 55 0.49 9.09 0.61
C THR A 55 0.98 9.50 1.99
N GLU A 56 0.21 10.29 2.72
CA GLU A 56 0.56 10.72 4.08
C GLU A 56 0.65 9.53 5.05
N MET A 57 -0.32 8.61 4.99
CA MET A 57 -0.32 7.38 5.80
C MET A 57 0.88 6.49 5.47
N ALA A 58 1.24 6.35 4.19
CA ALA A 58 2.38 5.55 3.76
C ALA A 58 3.71 6.16 4.23
N ASP A 59 3.88 7.49 4.13
CA ASP A 59 5.06 8.18 4.63
C ASP A 59 5.20 8.05 6.15
N GLU A 60 4.11 8.26 6.90
CA GLU A 60 4.11 8.08 8.35
C GLU A 60 4.50 6.65 8.74
N HIS A 61 3.92 5.65 8.07
CA HIS A 61 4.25 4.25 8.31
C HIS A 61 5.73 3.96 8.01
N PHE A 62 6.24 4.45 6.88
CA PHE A 62 7.63 4.28 6.48
C PHE A 62 8.60 4.90 7.49
N ARG A 63 8.32 6.12 7.96
CA ARG A 63 9.09 6.78 9.01
C ARG A 63 9.07 5.98 10.31
N SER A 64 7.91 5.44 10.68
CA SER A 64 7.75 4.62 11.88
C SER A 64 8.62 3.36 11.83
N ILE A 65 8.56 2.57 10.74
CA ILE A 65 9.37 1.36 10.61
C ILE A 65 10.87 1.66 10.53
N GLY A 66 11.27 2.77 9.88
CA GLY A 66 12.67 3.21 9.84
C GLY A 66 13.19 3.54 11.25
N PHE A 67 12.39 4.25 12.04
CA PHE A 67 12.72 4.57 13.43
C PHE A 67 12.83 3.32 14.32
N GLN A 68 11.97 2.32 14.13
CA GLN A 68 12.05 1.05 14.87
C GLN A 68 13.33 0.26 14.52
N ARG A 69 13.75 0.26 13.25
CA ARG A 69 14.98 -0.42 12.82
C ARG A 69 16.24 0.19 13.43
N LEU A 70 16.28 1.52 13.58
CA LEU A 70 17.38 2.21 14.28
C LEU A 70 17.41 1.86 15.77
N LYS A 71 16.25 1.85 16.44
CA LYS A 71 16.14 1.44 17.85
C LYS A 71 16.54 -0.01 18.09
N ALA A 72 16.18 -0.92 17.20
CA ALA A 72 16.55 -2.34 17.31
C ALA A 72 18.05 -2.62 17.06
N SER A 73 18.76 -1.64 16.48
CA SER A 73 20.20 -1.72 16.21
C SER A 73 21.07 -0.97 17.24
N SER A 74 20.43 -0.41 18.29
CA SER A 74 21.05 0.35 19.39
C SER A 74 21.00 -0.43 20.69
#